data_AF-A0A4Z0L2J8-F1
#
_entry.id   AF-A0A4Z0L2J8-F1
#
_cell.length_a   1.000
_cell.length_b   1.000
_cell.length_c   1.000
_cell.angle_alpha   90.00
_cell.angle_beta   90.00
_cell.angle_gamma   90.00
#
_symmetry.space_group_name_H-M   'P 1'
#
loop_
_entity.id
_entity.type
_entity.pdbx_description
1 polymer ?
#
loop_
_entity_poly.entity_id
_entity_poly.type
_entity_poly.pdbx_seq_one_letter_code
_entity_poly.pdbx_strand_id
1 'polypeptide(L)'
;NVRDRALTDWDGMWQSVYPYLVSGELDPVFRQKAKKDPEKTFEDIKAYYRKGYATNVETIGIENGVIEFHRDNNVASCKYNYAGYKILTYASGKKGVRYLFECKDANSKAPKYVQFSDHIIAPRKSAHFHIFMGNTSQQALLQEMENWPTYYPYQLKANEVVDEMLHH
;
A
#
# COMPACT_ATOMS: atom_id res chain seq x y z
N ASN A 1 5.05 21.20 5.58
CA ASN A 1 5.70 20.98 4.26
C ASN A 1 6.18 19.55 4.13
N VAL A 2 6.26 19.04 2.90
CA VAL A 2 6.72 17.67 2.58
C VAL A 2 8.22 17.54 2.82
N ARG A 3 8.68 16.39 3.35
CA ARG A 3 10.09 16.06 3.59
C ARG A 3 10.40 14.65 3.11
N ASP A 4 11.67 14.41 2.79
CA ASP A 4 12.20 13.08 2.53
C ASP A 4 12.01 12.14 3.73
N ARG A 5 11.91 10.85 3.43
CA ARG A 5 11.74 9.77 4.41
C ARG A 5 12.65 8.61 4.06
N ALA A 6 13.17 7.94 5.09
CA ALA A 6 13.98 6.74 4.95
C ALA A 6 13.09 5.49 4.85
N LEU A 7 13.58 4.41 4.23
CA LEU A 7 12.86 3.13 4.18
C LEU A 7 12.51 2.60 5.58
N THR A 8 13.30 2.98 6.58
CA THR A 8 13.06 2.60 7.98
C THR A 8 11.74 3.10 8.54
N ASP A 9 11.10 4.11 7.94
CA ASP A 9 9.73 4.51 8.33
C ASP A 9 8.69 3.39 8.11
N TRP A 10 9.00 2.40 7.26
CA TRP A 10 8.17 1.24 6.96
C TRP A 10 8.77 -0.09 7.48
N ASP A 11 9.81 -0.07 8.32
CA ASP A 11 10.36 -1.32 8.89
C ASP A 11 9.27 -2.13 9.60
N GLY A 12 9.29 -3.45 9.39
CA GLY A 12 8.36 -4.38 10.02
C GLY A 12 7.90 -5.49 9.07
N MET A 13 7.04 -6.37 9.61
CA MET A 13 6.30 -7.36 8.84
C MET A 13 4.88 -6.86 8.59
N TRP A 14 4.41 -7.02 7.36
CA TRP A 14 3.16 -6.44 6.88
C TRP A 14 2.31 -7.49 6.16
N GLN A 15 1.00 -7.43 6.35
CA GLN A 15 0.02 -8.33 5.74
C GLN A 15 -0.92 -7.56 4.80
N SER A 16 -1.19 -8.15 3.64
CA SER A 16 -2.18 -7.63 2.71
C SER A 16 -3.59 -7.71 3.31
N VAL A 17 -4.39 -6.67 3.10
CA VAL A 17 -5.81 -6.66 3.51
C VAL A 17 -6.74 -7.34 2.50
N TYR A 18 -6.21 -7.74 1.34
CA TYR A 18 -7.01 -8.34 0.27
C TYR A 18 -7.71 -9.65 0.69
N PRO A 19 -7.08 -10.57 1.44
CA PRO A 19 -7.76 -11.76 1.94
C PRO A 19 -8.99 -11.44 2.80
N TYR A 20 -8.93 -10.41 3.66
CA TYR A 20 -10.06 -9.97 4.49
C TYR A 20 -11.21 -9.38 3.66
N LEU A 21 -10.89 -8.74 2.53
CA LEU A 21 -11.93 -8.31 1.59
C LEU A 21 -12.62 -9.53 0.94
N VAL A 22 -11.84 -10.53 0.54
CA VAL A 22 -12.34 -11.73 -0.15
C VAL A 22 -13.18 -12.61 0.79
N SER A 23 -12.76 -12.77 2.06
CA SER A 23 -13.51 -13.51 3.08
C SER A 23 -14.79 -12.81 3.53
N GLY A 24 -14.91 -11.49 3.31
CA GLY A 24 -16.03 -10.66 3.74
C GLY A 24 -15.84 -10.03 5.12
N GLU A 25 -14.70 -10.23 5.77
CA GLU A 25 -14.38 -9.64 7.08
C GLU A 25 -14.38 -8.09 7.05
N LEU A 26 -14.07 -7.49 5.90
CA LEU A 26 -14.12 -6.02 5.72
C LEU A 26 -15.53 -5.48 5.40
N ASP A 27 -16.56 -6.31 5.27
CA ASP A 27 -17.92 -5.85 4.94
C ASP A 27 -18.48 -4.78 5.90
N PRO A 28 -18.25 -4.83 7.23
CA PRO A 28 -18.66 -3.75 8.14
C PRO A 28 -18.08 -2.39 7.75
N VAL A 29 -16.82 -2.35 7.29
CA VAL A 29 -16.15 -1.11 6.83
C VAL A 29 -16.90 -0.53 5.63
N PHE A 30 -17.19 -1.36 4.63
CA PHE A 30 -17.85 -0.89 3.41
C PHE A 30 -19.30 -0.46 3.65
N ARG A 31 -20.03 -1.17 4.53
CA ARG A 31 -21.38 -0.75 4.95
C ARG A 31 -21.35 0.60 5.66
N GLN A 32 -20.36 0.83 6.51
CA GLN A 32 -20.21 2.11 7.21
C GLN A 32 -19.85 3.24 6.25
N LYS A 33 -18.99 2.99 5.25
CA LYS A 33 -18.68 3.98 4.20
C LYS A 33 -19.90 4.28 3.33
N ALA A 34 -20.71 3.29 2.96
CA ALA A 34 -21.94 3.48 2.18
C ALA A 34 -22.97 4.36 2.91
N LYS A 35 -23.08 4.23 4.24
CA LYS A 35 -23.96 5.11 5.04
C LYS A 35 -23.52 6.58 5.01
N LYS A 36 -22.25 6.86 4.75
CA LYS A 36 -21.69 8.22 4.70
C LYS A 36 -21.70 8.82 3.29
N ASP A 37 -21.98 8.01 2.26
CA ASP A 37 -21.98 8.43 0.86
C ASP A 37 -23.31 8.03 0.19
N PRO A 38 -24.27 8.96 0.06
CA PRO A 38 -25.59 8.66 -0.50
C PRO A 38 -25.55 8.30 -1.99
N GLU A 39 -24.43 8.51 -2.69
CA GLU A 39 -24.29 8.22 -4.13
C GLU A 39 -23.74 6.81 -4.39
N LYS A 40 -23.27 6.10 -3.36
CA LYS A 40 -22.60 4.81 -3.50
C LYS A 40 -23.29 3.73 -2.68
N THR A 41 -23.61 2.62 -3.35
CA THR A 41 -24.09 1.42 -2.66
C THR A 41 -22.93 0.68 -1.97
N PHE A 42 -23.28 -0.25 -1.07
CA PHE A 42 -22.30 -1.17 -0.49
C PHE A 42 -21.49 -1.92 -1.56
N GLU A 43 -22.14 -2.37 -2.64
CA GLU A 43 -21.47 -3.09 -3.72
C GLU A 43 -20.54 -2.19 -4.53
N ASP A 44 -20.91 -0.93 -4.78
CA ASP A 44 -20.03 0.03 -5.46
C ASP A 44 -18.75 0.28 -4.67
N ILE A 45 -18.88 0.44 -3.35
CA ILE A 45 -17.74 0.63 -2.45
C ILE A 45 -16.89 -0.64 -2.39
N LYS A 46 -17.51 -1.80 -2.21
CA LYS A 46 -16.79 -3.08 -2.16
C LYS A 46 -16.06 -3.37 -3.48
N ALA A 47 -16.65 -3.04 -4.62
CA ALA A 47 -16.02 -3.17 -5.94
C ALA A 47 -14.83 -2.21 -6.10
N TYR A 48 -14.97 -0.96 -5.67
CA TYR A 48 -13.87 0.02 -5.65
C TYR A 48 -12.68 -0.48 -4.83
N TYR A 49 -12.92 -0.92 -3.59
CA TYR A 49 -11.87 -1.45 -2.72
C TYR A 49 -11.31 -2.80 -3.19
N ARG A 50 -12.12 -3.64 -3.86
CA ARG A 50 -11.64 -4.88 -4.47
C ARG A 50 -10.60 -4.60 -5.55
N LYS A 51 -10.85 -3.60 -6.41
CA LYS A 51 -9.89 -3.15 -7.42
C LYS A 51 -8.63 -2.55 -6.79
N GLY A 52 -8.83 -1.74 -5.74
CA GLY A 52 -7.74 -1.13 -4.96
C GLY A 52 -6.82 -2.15 -4.30
N TYR A 53 -7.38 -3.09 -3.55
CA TYR A 53 -6.60 -4.01 -2.72
C TYR A 53 -6.06 -5.23 -3.45
N ALA A 54 -6.60 -5.57 -4.63
CA ALA A 54 -6.21 -6.77 -5.36
C ALA A 54 -4.69 -6.88 -5.51
N THR A 55 -4.14 -7.95 -4.94
CA THR A 55 -2.73 -8.33 -5.04
C THR A 55 -2.59 -9.81 -4.73
N ASN A 56 -1.51 -10.41 -5.18
CA ASN A 56 -1.05 -11.74 -4.77
C ASN A 56 0.32 -11.67 -4.10
N VAL A 57 0.68 -10.51 -3.56
CA VAL A 57 1.76 -10.41 -2.58
C VAL A 57 1.06 -10.45 -1.22
N GLU A 58 1.16 -11.56 -0.51
CA GLU A 58 0.40 -11.76 0.74
C GLU A 58 1.05 -11.01 1.90
N THR A 59 2.38 -11.01 1.95
CA THR A 59 3.14 -10.33 3.00
C THR A 59 4.36 -9.61 2.44
N ILE A 60 4.75 -8.56 3.16
CA ILE A 60 5.94 -7.78 2.88
C ILE A 60 6.77 -7.68 4.16
N GLY A 61 8.04 -8.03 4.08
CA GLY A 61 9.03 -7.80 5.14
C GLY A 61 9.92 -6.62 4.77
N ILE A 62 10.17 -5.72 5.72
CA ILE A 62 11.06 -4.57 5.54
C ILE A 62 12.01 -4.50 6.72
N GLU A 63 13.30 -4.69 6.45
CA GLU A 63 14.35 -4.62 7.46
C GLU A 63 15.69 -4.31 6.80
N ASN A 64 16.57 -3.55 7.49
CA ASN A 64 17.96 -3.33 7.07
C ASN A 64 18.12 -2.80 5.63
N GLY A 65 17.13 -2.03 5.15
CA GLY A 65 17.10 -1.46 3.80
C GLY A 65 16.66 -2.44 2.70
N VAL A 66 16.24 -3.65 3.07
CA VAL A 66 15.74 -4.70 2.19
C VAL A 66 14.22 -4.73 2.26
N ILE A 67 13.57 -4.91 1.11
CA ILE A 67 12.14 -5.25 1.03
C ILE A 67 12.05 -6.67 0.50
N GLU A 68 11.33 -7.53 1.20
CA GLU A 68 10.98 -8.90 0.80
C GLU A 68 9.50 -8.97 0.44
N PHE A 69 9.19 -9.57 -0.71
CA PHE A 69 7.84 -9.78 -1.22
C PHE A 69 7.56 -11.27 -1.23
N HIS A 70 6.55 -11.68 -0.48
CA HIS A 70 6.08 -13.06 -0.44
C HIS A 70 4.86 -13.16 -1.35
N ARG A 71 4.95 -14.03 -2.35
CA ARG A 71 3.88 -14.37 -3.30
C ARG A 71 3.78 -15.89 -3.37
N ASP A 72 2.67 -16.46 -2.95
CA ASP A 72 2.49 -17.91 -2.87
C ASP A 72 3.66 -18.57 -2.08
N ASN A 73 4.38 -19.50 -2.72
CA ASN A 73 5.58 -20.16 -2.16
C ASN A 73 6.91 -19.50 -2.61
N ASN A 74 6.86 -18.33 -3.22
CA ASN A 74 8.03 -17.61 -3.72
C ASN A 74 8.32 -16.37 -2.90
N VAL A 75 9.60 -16.11 -2.70
CA VAL A 75 10.10 -14.88 -2.09
C VAL A 75 11.03 -14.19 -3.07
N ALA A 76 10.84 -12.89 -3.24
CA ALA A 76 11.74 -12.03 -3.99
C ALA A 76 12.13 -10.85 -3.11
N SER A 77 13.41 -10.48 -3.09
CA SER A 77 13.89 -9.39 -2.25
C SER A 77 14.94 -8.53 -2.94
N CYS A 78 15.07 -7.29 -2.51
CA CYS A 78 16.13 -6.40 -2.96
C CYS A 78 16.47 -5.36 -1.90
N LYS A 79 17.74 -4.92 -1.88
CA LYS A 79 18.14 -3.72 -1.16
C LYS A 79 17.78 -2.49 -1.98
N TYR A 80 16.81 -1.72 -1.52
CA TYR A 80 16.25 -0.62 -2.28
C TYR A 80 17.01 0.68 -2.04
N ASN A 81 17.15 1.47 -3.11
CA ASN A 81 17.75 2.80 -3.07
C ASN A 81 16.63 3.84 -3.11
N TYR A 82 16.67 4.81 -2.20
CA TYR A 82 15.72 5.93 -2.22
C TYR A 82 15.92 6.78 -3.48
N ALA A 83 14.82 7.17 -4.11
CA ALA A 83 14.77 7.93 -5.35
C ALA A 83 13.96 9.24 -5.22
N GLY A 84 13.80 9.74 -4.00
CA GLY A 84 13.05 10.97 -3.71
C GLY A 84 11.55 10.75 -3.52
N TYR A 85 10.79 11.84 -3.43
CA TYR A 85 9.33 11.80 -3.37
C TYR A 85 8.69 12.56 -4.55
N LYS A 86 7.40 12.27 -4.80
CA LYS A 86 6.56 12.98 -5.76
C LYS A 86 5.25 13.39 -5.12
N ILE A 87 4.88 14.66 -5.30
CA ILE A 87 3.58 15.19 -4.87
C ILE A 87 2.61 15.01 -6.04
N LEU A 88 1.50 14.33 -5.79
CA LEU A 88 0.42 14.13 -6.73
C LEU A 88 -0.75 15.04 -6.36
N THR A 89 -1.43 15.59 -7.36
CA THR A 89 -2.71 16.27 -7.22
C THR A 89 -3.76 15.43 -7.92
N TYR A 90 -4.72 14.92 -7.16
CA TYR A 90 -5.81 14.09 -7.70
C TYR A 90 -6.86 14.96 -8.38
N ALA A 91 -7.72 14.35 -9.20
CA ALA A 91 -8.82 15.05 -9.87
C ALA A 91 -9.77 15.77 -8.88
N SER A 92 -9.88 15.27 -7.64
CA SER A 92 -10.63 15.90 -6.55
C SER A 92 -9.97 17.15 -5.96
N GLY A 93 -8.77 17.52 -6.42
CA GLY A 93 -7.95 18.60 -5.85
C GLY A 93 -7.18 18.21 -4.58
N LYS A 94 -7.48 17.05 -3.99
CA LYS A 94 -6.69 16.49 -2.88
C LYS A 94 -5.27 16.19 -3.35
N LYS A 95 -4.31 16.20 -2.42
CA LYS A 95 -2.91 15.88 -2.69
C LYS A 95 -2.47 14.62 -1.96
N GLY A 96 -1.54 13.90 -2.56
CA GLY A 96 -0.85 12.76 -1.95
C GLY A 96 0.65 12.83 -2.21
N VAL A 97 1.44 12.08 -1.45
CA VAL A 97 2.88 11.98 -1.63
C VAL A 97 3.25 10.52 -1.87
N ARG A 98 4.02 10.26 -2.91
CA ARG A 98 4.65 8.97 -3.19
C ARG A 98 6.13 9.06 -2.79
N TYR A 99 6.62 8.10 -2.02
CA TYR A 99 8.04 7.93 -1.68
C TYR A 99 8.63 6.82 -2.54
N LEU A 100 9.59 7.16 -3.40
CA LEU A 100 10.07 6.31 -4.49
C LEU A 100 11.32 5.55 -4.08
N PHE A 101 11.37 4.28 -4.45
CA PHE A 101 12.50 3.38 -4.23
C PHE A 101 12.79 2.57 -5.50
N GLU A 102 14.07 2.28 -5.74
CA GLU A 102 14.54 1.51 -6.89
C GLU A 102 15.49 0.39 -6.47
N CYS A 103 15.19 -0.82 -6.94
CA CYS A 103 16.10 -1.95 -6.89
C CYS A 103 17.09 -1.85 -8.05
N LYS A 104 18.39 -1.84 -7.72
CA LYS A 104 19.48 -1.77 -8.72
C LYS A 104 20.22 -3.10 -8.90
N ASP A 105 19.85 -4.12 -8.13
CA ASP A 105 20.41 -5.46 -8.27
C ASP A 105 19.79 -6.15 -9.50
N ALA A 106 20.60 -6.36 -10.53
CA ALA A 106 20.18 -7.01 -11.77
C ALA A 106 19.81 -8.49 -11.59
N ASN A 107 20.23 -9.13 -10.50
CA ASN A 107 19.92 -10.53 -10.20
C ASN A 107 18.66 -10.67 -9.33
N SER A 108 18.17 -9.58 -8.75
CA SER A 108 16.95 -9.61 -7.96
C SER A 108 15.73 -9.85 -8.84
N LYS A 109 14.81 -10.69 -8.34
CA LYS A 109 13.49 -10.91 -8.93
C LYS A 109 12.42 -9.98 -8.35
N ALA A 110 12.78 -9.10 -7.41
CA ALA A 110 11.85 -8.16 -6.80
C ALA A 110 11.46 -7.06 -7.80
N PRO A 111 10.32 -6.35 -7.59
CA PRO A 111 9.94 -5.24 -8.44
C PRO A 111 11.06 -4.19 -8.53
N LYS A 112 11.44 -3.82 -9.75
CA LYS A 112 12.50 -2.83 -9.98
C LYS A 112 12.17 -1.48 -9.36
N TYR A 113 10.91 -1.07 -9.41
CA TYR A 113 10.41 0.19 -8.89
C TYR A 113 9.32 -0.07 -7.85
N VAL A 114 9.43 0.64 -6.72
CA VAL A 114 8.46 0.61 -5.63
C VAL A 114 8.12 2.05 -5.20
N GLN A 115 6.87 2.31 -4.84
CA GLN A 115 6.45 3.57 -4.24
C GLN A 115 5.56 3.33 -3.03
N PHE A 116 5.82 4.03 -1.93
CA PHE A 116 4.96 4.04 -0.75
C PHE A 116 4.06 5.28 -0.72
N SER A 117 2.83 5.10 -0.23
CA SER A 117 1.86 6.16 0.08
C SER A 117 1.07 5.77 1.33
N ASP A 118 1.17 6.54 2.40
CA ASP A 118 0.61 6.19 3.72
C ASP A 118 0.05 7.40 4.48
N HIS A 119 -0.33 8.45 3.75
CA HIS A 119 -0.87 9.70 4.29
C HIS A 119 0.11 10.52 5.17
N ILE A 120 1.37 10.08 5.29
CA ILE A 120 2.43 10.77 6.03
C ILE A 120 3.35 11.49 5.04
N ILE A 121 3.66 12.77 5.33
CA ILE A 121 4.44 13.63 4.42
C ILE A 121 5.82 14.06 4.98
N ALA A 122 6.22 13.51 6.12
CA ALA A 122 7.49 13.80 6.79
C ALA A 122 7.88 12.59 7.68
N PRO A 123 9.15 12.47 8.12
CA PRO A 123 9.63 11.32 8.88
C PRO A 123 8.71 10.93 10.05
N ARG A 124 8.14 9.73 9.96
CA ARG A 124 7.24 9.11 10.95
C ARG A 124 7.02 7.66 10.54
N LYS A 125 6.99 6.78 11.54
CA LYS A 125 6.64 5.36 11.35
C LYS A 125 5.23 5.23 10.76
N SER A 126 5.13 4.40 9.73
CA SER A 126 3.89 4.09 9.04
C SER A 126 2.98 3.24 9.93
N ALA A 127 1.67 3.48 9.87
CA ALA A 127 0.66 2.65 10.54
C ALA A 127 0.08 1.59 9.60
N HIS A 128 -0.14 1.97 8.35
CA HIS A 128 -0.47 1.11 7.22
C HIS A 128 0.04 1.83 5.97
N PHE A 129 0.17 1.14 4.83
CA PHE A 129 0.56 1.80 3.60
C PHE A 129 -0.11 1.20 2.36
N HIS A 130 -0.14 2.02 1.32
CA HIS A 130 -0.33 1.59 -0.06
C HIS A 130 1.03 1.47 -0.75
N ILE A 131 1.23 0.39 -1.50
CA ILE A 131 2.47 0.15 -2.24
C ILE A 131 2.18 -0.06 -3.73
N PHE A 132 2.95 0.63 -4.56
CA PHE A 132 2.89 0.52 -6.02
C PHE A 132 4.18 -0.16 -6.48
N MET A 133 4.06 -1.18 -7.32
CA MET A 133 5.18 -2.06 -7.68
C MET A 133 5.20 -2.28 -9.19
N GLY A 134 6.37 -2.23 -9.82
CA GLY A 134 6.48 -2.51 -11.25
C GLY A 134 7.91 -2.51 -11.77
N ASN A 135 8.07 -2.90 -13.03
CA ASN A 135 9.38 -3.07 -13.67
C ASN A 135 9.66 -2.07 -14.81
N THR A 136 8.67 -1.25 -15.18
CA THR A 136 8.75 -0.35 -16.34
C THR A 136 9.41 0.99 -16.00
N SER A 137 8.81 1.78 -15.12
CA SER A 137 9.35 3.07 -14.68
C SER A 137 8.63 3.59 -13.44
N GLN A 138 9.25 4.53 -12.73
CA GLN A 138 8.57 5.31 -11.69
C GLN A 138 7.35 6.06 -12.24
N GLN A 139 7.45 6.57 -13.48
CA GLN A 139 6.35 7.32 -14.11
C GLN A 139 5.11 6.45 -14.33
N ALA A 140 5.29 5.18 -14.73
CA ALA A 140 4.17 4.25 -14.88
C ALA A 140 3.43 4.04 -13.55
N LEU A 141 4.17 3.92 -12.44
CA LEU A 141 3.57 3.79 -11.10
C LEU A 141 2.88 5.09 -10.62
N LEU A 142 3.35 6.26 -11.04
CA LEU A 142 2.69 7.53 -10.73
C LEU A 142 1.38 7.72 -11.49
N GLN A 143 1.18 7.01 -12.60
CA GLN A 143 -0.07 7.01 -13.36
C GLN A 143 -1.09 6.01 -12.81
N GLU A 144 -0.66 5.04 -12.01
CA GLU A 144 -1.53 4.08 -11.34
C GLU A 144 -2.33 4.75 -10.22
N MET A 145 -3.65 4.67 -10.34
CA MET A 145 -4.64 5.31 -9.45
C MET A 145 -5.76 4.35 -9.01
N GLU A 146 -5.84 3.17 -9.60
CA GLU A 146 -6.95 2.24 -9.42
C GLU A 146 -6.58 1.03 -8.57
N ASN A 147 -5.36 0.51 -8.72
CA ASN A 147 -4.82 -0.57 -7.91
C ASN A 147 -3.73 -0.03 -6.97
N TRP A 148 -3.97 -0.19 -5.68
CA TRP A 148 -3.13 0.31 -4.58
C TRP A 148 -3.11 -0.74 -3.46
N PRO A 149 -2.39 -1.86 -3.67
CA PRO A 149 -2.21 -2.91 -2.67
C PRO A 149 -1.90 -2.31 -1.29
N THR A 150 -2.66 -2.75 -0.27
CA THR A 150 -2.68 -2.10 1.04
C THR A 150 -2.30 -3.09 2.12
N TYR A 151 -1.44 -2.63 3.03
CA TYR A 151 -0.84 -3.48 4.05
C TYR A 151 -0.92 -2.86 5.44
N TYR A 152 -1.23 -3.71 6.42
CA TYR A 152 -1.23 -3.39 7.85
C TYR A 152 -0.17 -4.25 8.57
N PRO A 153 0.24 -3.90 9.80
CA PRO A 153 1.21 -4.69 10.56
C PRO A 153 0.74 -6.14 10.71
N TYR A 154 1.64 -7.10 10.50
CA TYR A 154 1.34 -8.54 10.48
C TYR A 154 0.74 -9.07 11.79
N GLN A 155 1.03 -8.41 12.92
CA GLN A 155 0.51 -8.81 14.24
C GLN A 155 -0.97 -8.48 14.46
N LEU A 156 -1.57 -7.60 13.65
CA LEU A 156 -2.98 -7.23 13.81
C LEU A 156 -3.88 -8.36 13.33
N LYS A 157 -4.93 -8.65 14.09
CA LYS A 157 -6.00 -9.56 13.66
C LYS A 157 -7.00 -8.81 12.78
N ALA A 158 -7.81 -9.56 12.04
CA ALA A 158 -8.82 -9.00 11.14
C ALA A 158 -9.74 -7.98 11.83
N ASN A 159 -10.17 -8.23 13.07
CA ASN A 159 -11.02 -7.30 13.83
C ASN A 159 -10.30 -6.00 14.20
N GLU A 160 -8.99 -6.04 14.46
CA GLU A 160 -8.18 -4.84 14.74
C GLU A 160 -7.97 -4.03 13.46
N VAL A 161 -7.71 -4.70 12.33
CA VAL A 161 -7.64 -4.04 11.01
C VAL A 161 -8.97 -3.38 10.64
N VAL A 162 -10.09 -4.06 10.89
CA VAL A 162 -11.43 -3.50 10.69
C VAL A 162 -11.66 -2.27 11.57
N ASP A 163 -11.28 -2.35 12.85
CA ASP A 163 -11.43 -1.23 13.79
C ASP A 163 -10.61 -0.02 13.33
N GLU A 164 -9.35 -0.21 12.94
CA GLU A 164 -8.54 0.88 12.39
C GLU A 164 -9.18 1.48 11.12
N MET A 165 -9.63 0.65 10.18
CA MET A 165 -10.29 1.11 8.95
C MET A 165 -11.60 1.88 9.18
N LEU A 166 -12.32 1.60 10.27
CA LEU A 166 -13.56 2.30 10.63
C LEU A 166 -13.29 3.70 11.21
N HIS A 167 -12.14 3.89 11.84
CA HIS A 167 -11.68 5.15 12.43
C HIS A 167 -10.81 5.99 11.48
N HIS A 168 -10.58 5.50 10.25
CA HIS A 168 -9.76 6.12 9.22
C HIS A 168 -10.53 6.93 8.16
#